data_AF-A0A7S1UUF7-F1
#
_entry.id   AF-A0A7S1UUF7-F1
#
_cell.length_a   1.000
_cell.length_b   1.000
_cell.length_c   1.000
_cell.angle_alpha   90.00
_cell.angle_beta   90.00
_cell.angle_gamma   90.00
#
_symmetry.space_group_name_H-M   'P 1'
#
loop_
_entity.id
_entity.type
_entity.pdbx_description
1 polymer ?
#
loop_
_entity_poly.entity_id
_entity_poly.type
_entity_poly.pdbx_seq_one_letter_code
_entity_poly.pdbx_strand_id
1 'polypeptide(L)'
;VPDISKDLCQSECAIGWTVADEYVEYDFESDNKSKRVRVTARVASAQPKKFRMELVDEDMAWDDITAPSMGWDLFEERSWDIELSKGMHTLRVEFSQGGVNFCSISVENID
;
A
#
# COMPACT_ATOMS: atom_id res chain seq x y z
N VAL A 1 -10.26 -6.64 -16.69
CA VAL A 1 -11.16 -6.30 -15.56
C VAL A 1 -10.93 -4.82 -15.29
N PRO A 2 -11.96 -3.98 -15.11
CA PRO A 2 -11.73 -2.58 -14.73
C PRO A 2 -10.90 -2.53 -13.44
N ASP A 3 -9.93 -1.62 -13.38
CA ASP A 3 -9.15 -1.37 -12.18
C ASP A 3 -10.05 -0.66 -11.15
N ILE A 4 -10.78 -1.45 -10.37
CA ILE A 4 -11.69 -0.97 -9.33
C ILE A 4 -10.93 -0.35 -8.14
N SER A 5 -9.60 -0.49 -8.05
CA SER A 5 -8.82 0.05 -6.93
C SER A 5 -8.88 1.58 -6.85
N LYS A 6 -9.08 2.25 -8.00
CA LYS A 6 -9.23 3.70 -8.10
C LYS A 6 -10.61 4.19 -7.65
N ASP A 7 -11.63 3.35 -7.76
CA ASP A 7 -13.03 3.69 -7.47
C ASP A 7 -13.44 3.38 -6.01
N LEU A 8 -12.75 2.47 -5.33
CA LEU A 8 -13.05 2.11 -3.92
C LEU A 8 -12.90 3.29 -2.94
N CYS A 9 -12.05 4.26 -3.28
CA CYS A 9 -11.82 5.46 -2.49
C CYS A 9 -12.82 6.60 -2.77
N GLN A 10 -13.73 6.43 -3.73
CA GLN A 10 -14.83 7.38 -3.95
C GLN A 10 -15.99 7.15 -2.97
N SER A 11 -15.96 6.06 -2.20
CA SER A 11 -16.95 5.73 -1.17
C SER A 11 -16.39 5.91 0.23
N GLU A 12 -16.36 7.15 0.74
CA GLU A 12 -16.37 7.60 2.16
C GLU A 12 -15.54 6.88 3.25
N CYS A 13 -14.72 5.87 2.91
CA CYS A 13 -14.10 4.96 3.85
C CYS A 13 -12.59 4.85 3.56
N ALA A 14 -11.79 5.35 4.48
CA ALA A 14 -10.35 5.09 4.56
C ALA A 14 -10.02 4.62 5.98
N ILE A 15 -8.98 3.80 6.11
CA ILE A 15 -8.39 3.49 7.42
C ILE A 15 -7.73 4.76 7.92
N GLY A 16 -8.22 5.29 9.04
CA GLY A 16 -7.71 6.52 9.65
C GLY A 16 -7.44 6.31 11.14
N TRP A 17 -6.99 7.38 11.80
CA TRP A 17 -6.58 7.35 13.22
C TRP A 17 -5.52 6.29 13.54
N THR A 18 -4.69 5.96 12.55
CA THR A 18 -3.58 5.03 12.72
C THR A 18 -2.60 5.55 13.76
N VAL A 19 -2.09 4.67 14.62
CA VAL A 19 -1.00 4.98 15.54
C VAL A 19 0.27 4.25 15.13
N ALA A 20 1.39 4.63 15.75
CA ALA A 20 2.68 4.01 15.46
C ALA A 20 2.61 2.49 15.64
N ASP A 21 3.27 1.77 14.74
CA ASP A 21 3.41 0.31 14.71
C ASP A 21 2.10 -0.48 14.46
N GLU A 22 0.97 0.20 14.22
CA GLU A 22 -0.21 -0.48 13.67
C GLU A 22 0.03 -0.88 12.21
N TYR A 23 -0.59 -1.97 11.80
CA TYR A 23 -0.47 -2.47 10.43
C TYR A 23 -1.75 -3.11 9.94
N VAL A 24 -1.83 -3.24 8.62
CA VAL A 24 -2.84 -4.02 7.91
C VAL A 24 -2.16 -4.97 6.94
N GLU A 25 -2.74 -6.16 6.80
CA GLU A 25 -2.21 -7.23 5.94
C GLU A 25 -3.23 -7.61 4.88
N TYR A 26 -2.72 -7.87 3.68
CA TYR A 26 -3.49 -8.30 2.53
C TYR A 26 -2.81 -9.51 1.89
N ASP A 27 -3.51 -10.63 1.86
CA ASP A 27 -3.06 -11.80 1.11
C ASP A 27 -3.44 -11.66 -0.37
N PHE A 28 -2.51 -11.97 -1.26
CA PHE A 28 -2.77 -12.00 -2.70
C PHE A 28 -2.01 -13.14 -3.37
N GLU A 29 -2.48 -13.56 -4.55
CA GLU A 29 -1.83 -14.60 -5.35
C GLU A 29 -1.13 -13.96 -6.55
N SER A 30 0.17 -14.20 -6.68
CA SER A 30 0.96 -13.88 -7.88
C SER A 30 0.91 -15.07 -8.84
N ASP A 31 0.50 -14.82 -10.09
CA ASP A 31 0.43 -15.85 -11.13
C ASP A 31 1.71 -15.91 -11.98
N ASN A 32 1.80 -16.90 -12.88
CA ASN A 32 2.97 -17.08 -13.74
C ASN A 32 3.06 -16.08 -14.91
N LYS A 33 2.16 -15.10 -15.01
CA LYS A 33 2.12 -14.21 -16.19
C LYS A 33 3.17 -13.12 -16.14
N SER A 34 3.53 -12.65 -14.95
CA SER A 34 4.50 -11.57 -14.76
C SER A 34 5.46 -11.95 -13.64
N LYS A 35 6.73 -11.59 -13.78
CA LYS A 35 7.68 -11.69 -12.67
C LYS A 35 7.76 -10.38 -11.90
N ARG A 36 7.40 -9.27 -12.55
CA ARG A 36 7.38 -7.94 -11.92
C ARG A 36 5.96 -7.47 -11.70
N VAL A 37 5.73 -6.90 -10.52
CA VAL A 37 4.50 -6.21 -10.20
C VAL A 37 4.80 -4.82 -9.66
N ARG A 38 3.81 -3.94 -9.77
CA ARG A 38 3.76 -2.66 -9.08
C ARG A 38 2.75 -2.76 -7.96
N VAL A 39 3.24 -2.61 -6.73
CA VAL A 39 2.42 -2.41 -5.54
C VAL A 39 2.17 -0.92 -5.41
N THR A 40 0.91 -0.48 -5.29
CA THR A 40 0.57 0.93 -5.11
C THR A 40 -0.33 1.13 -3.90
N ALA A 41 0.16 1.85 -2.90
CA ALA A 41 -0.64 2.30 -1.77
C ALA A 41 -1.15 3.72 -2.01
N ARG A 42 -2.43 3.95 -1.73
CA ARG A 42 -3.05 5.28 -1.79
C ARG A 42 -3.24 5.83 -0.38
N VAL A 43 -2.50 6.87 -0.04
CA VAL A 43 -2.35 7.38 1.34
C VAL A 43 -2.51 8.90 1.42
N ALA A 44 -2.90 9.39 2.60
CA ALA A 44 -3.03 10.81 2.92
C ALA A 44 -2.53 11.10 4.33
N SER A 45 -2.06 12.34 4.58
CA SER A 45 -1.76 12.82 5.93
C SER A 45 -1.81 14.35 5.99
N ALA A 46 -2.10 14.90 7.17
CA ALA A 46 -1.98 16.35 7.40
C ALA A 46 -0.54 16.81 7.66
N GLN A 47 0.39 15.89 7.92
CA GLN A 47 1.80 16.17 8.21
C GLN A 47 2.70 15.17 7.46
N PRO A 48 4.01 15.44 7.30
CA PRO A 48 4.92 14.44 6.74
C PRO A 48 5.06 13.28 7.73
N LYS A 49 4.36 12.19 7.45
CA LYS A 49 4.35 10.96 8.25
C LYS A 49 4.94 9.80 7.48
N LYS A 50 5.55 8.86 8.21
CA LYS A 50 6.21 7.69 7.66
C LYS A 50 5.36 6.43 7.81
N PHE A 51 5.45 5.58 6.79
CA PHE A 51 4.90 4.24 6.76
C PHE A 51 5.83 3.32 5.94
N ARG A 52 5.59 2.01 6.02
CA ARG A 52 6.38 0.96 5.37
C ARG A 52 5.45 0.04 4.59
N MET A 53 5.93 -0.48 3.45
CA MET A 53 5.30 -1.60 2.76
C MET A 53 6.25 -2.80 2.79
N GLU A 54 5.75 -3.97 3.14
CA GLU A 54 6.53 -5.20 3.34
C GLU A 54 5.83 -6.40 2.70
N LEU A 55 6.60 -7.24 2.02
CA LEU A 55 6.22 -8.61 1.69
C LEU A 55 6.75 -9.52 2.76
N VAL A 56 5.86 -9.93 3.66
CA VAL A 56 6.21 -10.62 4.90
C VAL A 56 6.85 -11.98 4.62
N ASP A 57 6.37 -12.68 3.59
CA ASP A 57 6.85 -14.01 3.20
C ASP A 57 8.21 -13.99 2.46
N GLU A 58 8.57 -12.86 1.84
CA GLU A 58 9.84 -12.72 1.11
C GLU A 58 10.92 -11.93 1.89
N ASP A 59 10.62 -11.49 3.13
CA ASP A 59 11.50 -10.63 3.95
C ASP A 59 12.01 -9.39 3.17
N MET A 60 11.11 -8.83 2.35
CA MET A 60 11.41 -7.72 1.44
C MET A 60 10.55 -6.52 1.81
N ALA A 61 11.13 -5.33 1.91
CA ALA A 61 10.39 -4.13 2.27
C ALA A 61 10.88 -2.86 1.56
N TRP A 62 9.95 -1.91 1.44
CA TRP A 62 10.24 -0.51 1.17
C TRP A 62 9.94 0.32 2.41
N ASP A 63 11.01 0.76 3.05
CA ASP A 63 10.98 1.46 4.33
C ASP A 63 10.90 2.99 4.17
N ASP A 64 10.53 3.68 5.25
CA ASP A 64 10.56 5.14 5.38
C ASP A 64 9.80 5.92 4.28
N ILE A 65 8.72 5.35 3.75
CA ILE A 65 7.87 5.98 2.75
C ILE A 65 7.16 7.17 3.37
N THR A 66 7.19 8.33 2.70
CA THR A 66 6.54 9.55 3.21
C THR A 66 5.14 9.69 2.63
N ALA A 67 4.13 9.72 3.50
CA ALA A 67 2.76 10.08 3.14
C ALA A 67 2.71 11.55 2.67
N PRO A 68 1.82 11.90 1.72
CA PRO A 68 1.66 13.28 1.29
C PRO A 68 1.14 14.14 2.47
N SER A 69 1.78 15.28 2.70
CA SER A 69 1.41 16.22 3.78
C SER A 69 0.44 17.30 3.27
N MET A 70 -0.66 16.89 2.66
CA MET A 70 -1.60 17.80 1.99
C MET A 70 -2.95 17.93 2.71
N GLY A 71 -3.24 17.06 3.67
CA GLY A 71 -4.53 16.99 4.36
C GLY A 71 -5.01 15.55 4.52
N TRP A 72 -6.01 15.34 5.36
CA TRP A 72 -6.49 14.00 5.71
C TRP A 72 -7.18 13.26 4.56
N ASP A 73 -7.76 14.01 3.61
CA ASP A 73 -8.54 13.47 2.50
C ASP A 73 -7.91 13.74 1.12
N LEU A 74 -6.69 14.27 1.09
CA LEU A 74 -5.94 14.54 -0.15
C LEU A 74 -4.95 13.40 -0.42
N PHE A 75 -5.50 12.32 -0.96
CA PHE A 75 -4.76 11.08 -1.21
C PHE A 75 -3.86 11.14 -2.45
N GLU A 76 -2.67 10.57 -2.33
CA GLU A 76 -1.77 10.29 -3.44
C GLU A 76 -1.27 8.84 -3.41
N GLU A 77 -0.75 8.39 -4.55
CA GLU A 77 -0.17 7.07 -4.72
C GLU A 77 1.32 7.05 -4.32
N ARG A 78 1.74 5.95 -3.70
CA ARG A 78 3.13 5.56 -3.50
C ARG A 78 3.30 4.16 -4.07
N SER A 79 4.17 4.04 -5.05
CA SER A 79 4.32 2.80 -5.83
C SER A 79 5.69 2.19 -5.66
N TRP A 80 5.73 0.86 -5.60
CA TRP A 80 6.90 0.03 -5.44
C TRP A 80 6.90 -1.06 -6.49
N ASP A 81 7.92 -1.05 -7.37
CA ASP A 81 8.11 -2.09 -8.37
C ASP A 81 8.99 -3.18 -7.78
N ILE A 82 8.52 -4.42 -7.85
CA ILE A 82 9.15 -5.58 -7.21
C ILE A 82 9.11 -6.79 -8.11
N GLU A 83 10.08 -7.69 -7.94
CA GLU A 83 10.03 -9.04 -8.47
C GLU A 83 9.36 -9.95 -7.45
N LEU A 84 8.44 -10.80 -7.90
CA LEU A 84 7.74 -11.77 -7.07
C LEU A 84 7.94 -13.19 -7.57
N SER A 85 8.06 -14.12 -6.63
CA SER A 85 7.87 -15.53 -6.95
C SER A 85 6.39 -15.83 -7.28
N LYS A 86 6.12 -17.01 -7.83
CA LYS A 86 4.74 -17.46 -8.03
C LYS A 86 4.21 -18.02 -6.72
N GLY A 87 3.05 -17.56 -6.27
CA GLY A 87 2.39 -18.14 -5.11
C GLY A 87 1.53 -17.15 -4.35
N MET A 88 1.19 -17.54 -3.13
CA MET A 88 0.54 -16.66 -2.16
C MET A 88 1.58 -15.78 -1.49
N HIS A 89 1.26 -14.50 -1.37
CA HIS A 89 2.08 -13.50 -0.70
C HIS A 89 1.24 -12.73 0.31
N THR A 90 1.89 -12.22 1.36
CA THR A 90 1.26 -11.34 2.35
C THR A 90 1.90 -9.97 2.28
N LEU A 91 1.13 -8.99 1.86
CA LEU A 91 1.53 -7.59 1.81
C LEU A 91 1.08 -6.88 3.09
N ARG A 92 2.04 -6.36 3.85
CA ARG A 92 1.80 -5.55 5.03
C ARG A 92 2.03 -4.07 4.72
N VAL A 93 1.11 -3.24 5.19
CA VAL A 93 1.30 -1.78 5.29
C VAL A 93 1.35 -1.43 6.78
N GLU A 94 2.51 -0.94 7.22
CA GLU A 94 2.75 -0.58 8.63
C GLU A 94 2.87 0.93 8.77
N PHE A 95 2.15 1.50 9.73
CA PHE A 95 2.11 2.93 10.01
C PHE A 95 3.19 3.33 11.01
N SER A 96 4.44 3.37 10.58
CA SER A 96 5.62 3.56 11.47
C SER A 96 5.56 4.80 12.39
N GLN A 97 4.79 5.83 12.05
CA GLN A 97 4.59 7.02 12.91
C GLN A 97 3.13 7.30 13.30
N GLY A 98 2.19 6.50 12.80
CA GLY A 98 0.75 6.82 12.82
C GLY A 98 0.40 8.10 12.06
N GLY A 99 -0.87 8.50 12.11
CA GLY A 99 -1.37 9.69 11.45
C GLY A 99 -1.28 9.62 9.93
N VAL A 100 -1.44 8.42 9.37
CA VAL A 100 -1.57 8.18 7.94
C VAL A 100 -2.96 7.62 7.68
N ASN A 101 -3.73 8.32 6.85
CA ASN A 101 -4.94 7.76 6.29
C ASN A 101 -4.56 6.85 5.11
N PHE A 102 -5.08 5.65 5.09
CA PHE A 102 -4.82 4.64 4.07
C PHE A 102 -6.12 4.25 3.38
N CYS A 103 -6.16 4.41 2.07
CA CYS A 103 -7.38 4.28 1.30
C CYS A 103 -7.48 2.95 0.56
N SER A 104 -6.43 2.58 -0.18
CA SER A 104 -6.39 1.35 -0.93
C SER A 104 -4.96 0.88 -1.16
N ILE A 105 -4.85 -0.40 -1.53
CA ILE A 105 -3.65 -0.97 -2.11
C ILE A 105 -4.01 -1.78 -3.35
N SER A 106 -3.18 -1.68 -4.38
CA SER A 106 -3.31 -2.46 -5.59
C SER A 106 -1.99 -3.16 -5.92
N VAL A 107 -2.11 -4.29 -6.62
CA VAL A 107 -0.98 -5.03 -7.18
C VAL A 107 -1.29 -5.24 -8.65
N GLU A 108 -0.42 -4.73 -9.52
CA GLU A 108 -0.58 -4.80 -10.97
C GLU A 108 0.64 -5.42 -11.62
N ASN A 109 0.44 -6.36 -12.55
CA ASN A 109 1.51 -6.85 -13.40
C ASN A 109 2.02 -5.72 -14.31
N ILE A 110 3.35 -5.55 -14.41
CA ILE A 110 3.98 -4.47 -15.19
C ILE A 110 4.93 -4.95 -16.30
N ASP A 111 4.89 -6.24 -16.61
CA ASP A 111 5.60 -6.86 -17.75
C ASP A 111 4.70 -7.06 -18.96
#